data_AF-A0A938JIS3-F1
#
_entry.id   AF-A0A938JIS3-F1
#
_cell.length_a   1.000
_cell.length_b   1.000
_cell.length_c   1.000
_cell.angle_alpha   90.00
_cell.angle_beta   90.00
_cell.angle_gamma   90.00
#
_symmetry.space_group_name_H-M   'P 1'
#
loop_
_entity.id
_entity.type
_entity.pdbx_description
1 polymer ?
#
loop_
_entity_poly.entity_id
_entity_poly.type
_entity_poly.pdbx_seq_one_letter_code
_entity_poly.pdbx_strand_id
1 'polypeptide(L)'
;SYGKIRFDGKSVKTLIAKLSGVEEPLTRALCWSATWDMLRDGELSASEYVPMAVTGLSTEKDVSVVSMTLMQLGTAVELYACNENRDKVREQVANGVEILLEQAAEGSDMQLQYARCFASFAFSDRQHSRIKDMLDGRLPGLVVDADLRWHFINCLAERGKFSTEVIDAELERDNTASGHKYAASARAALPTVAAKERAWSDAIGGELSNHIHDATIAGFNRPLQRDLTKSYIDRYFESLLSVWEKLSYELASTIVTGFYPAYQVNEEVLNKSESWLNGAGKDAPAALRRFVSENRDALARALNAQKVDARF
;
A
#
# COMPACT_ATOMS: atom_id res chain seq x y z
N SER A 1 -13.79 -1.22 27.35
CA SER A 1 -14.77 -1.89 26.45
C SER A 1 -14.31 -1.71 25.01
N TYR A 2 -14.63 -2.64 24.12
CA TYR A 2 -14.39 -2.50 22.68
C TYR A 2 -15.67 -1.96 22.02
N GLY A 3 -15.57 -0.90 21.23
CA GLY A 3 -16.71 -0.28 20.55
C GLY A 3 -16.24 0.74 19.53
N LYS A 4 -17.04 0.95 18.48
CA LYS A 4 -16.77 1.96 17.45
C LYS A 4 -17.56 3.23 17.75
N ILE A 5 -16.93 4.39 17.55
CA ILE A 5 -17.57 5.70 17.66
C ILE A 5 -18.08 6.11 16.28
N ARG A 6 -19.25 6.78 16.25
CA ARG A 6 -19.88 7.30 15.05
C ARG A 6 -20.21 8.77 15.23
N PHE A 7 -19.54 9.60 14.44
CA PHE A 7 -19.82 11.03 14.41
C PHE A 7 -20.96 11.29 13.43
N ASP A 8 -21.88 12.17 13.84
CA ASP A 8 -22.89 12.68 12.91
C ASP A 8 -22.23 13.54 11.81
N GLY A 9 -22.98 13.85 10.74
CA GLY A 9 -22.45 14.60 9.61
C GLY A 9 -21.92 15.99 9.96
N LYS A 10 -22.45 16.65 11.01
CA LYS A 10 -21.94 17.95 11.46
C LYS A 10 -20.59 17.79 12.16
N SER A 11 -20.46 16.75 12.98
CA SER A 11 -19.26 16.40 13.73
C SER A 11 -18.14 15.99 12.78
N VAL A 12 -18.43 15.17 11.76
CA VAL A 12 -17.48 14.81 10.70
C VAL A 12 -16.94 16.06 10.00
N LYS A 13 -17.81 16.96 9.52
CA LYS A 13 -17.39 18.22 8.88
C LYS A 13 -16.52 19.08 9.80
N THR A 14 -16.85 19.10 11.09
CA THR A 14 -16.06 19.83 12.09
C THR A 14 -14.68 19.21 12.25
N LEU A 15 -14.59 17.88 12.36
CA LEU A 15 -13.32 17.17 12.46
C LEU A 15 -12.46 17.37 11.21
N ILE A 16 -13.04 17.26 10.02
CA ILE A 16 -12.34 17.51 8.75
C ILE A 16 -11.67 18.89 8.75
N ALA A 17 -12.35 19.91 9.26
CA ALA A 17 -11.84 21.27 9.26
C ALA A 17 -10.95 21.63 10.47
N LYS A 18 -11.05 20.90 11.58
CA LYS A 18 -10.53 21.34 12.90
C LYS A 18 -9.86 20.25 13.73
N LEU A 19 -9.57 19.06 13.17
CA LEU A 19 -8.92 17.97 13.92
C LEU A 19 -7.60 18.43 14.57
N SER A 20 -6.84 19.29 13.90
CA SER A 20 -5.59 19.86 14.41
C SER A 20 -5.75 20.76 15.65
N GLY A 21 -6.97 21.21 15.96
CA GLY A 21 -7.28 21.98 17.16
C GLY A 21 -7.61 21.14 18.40
N VAL A 22 -7.64 19.80 18.29
CA VAL A 22 -7.92 18.91 19.42
C VAL A 22 -6.64 18.68 20.23
N GLU A 23 -6.48 19.43 21.32
CA GLU A 23 -5.25 19.40 22.13
C GLU A 23 -5.13 18.12 22.98
N GLU A 24 -6.24 17.63 23.55
CA GLU A 24 -6.24 16.49 24.46
C GLU A 24 -5.89 15.19 23.71
N PRO A 25 -4.78 14.50 24.08
CA PRO A 25 -4.25 13.37 23.31
C PRO A 25 -5.23 12.19 23.12
N LEU A 26 -5.97 11.81 24.17
CA LEU A 26 -6.89 10.67 24.09
C LEU A 26 -8.06 10.98 23.14
N THR A 27 -8.62 12.18 23.23
CA THR A 27 -9.70 12.66 22.37
C THR A 27 -9.24 12.67 20.92
N ARG A 28 -8.03 13.17 20.65
CA ARG A 28 -7.46 13.16 19.30
C ARG A 28 -7.26 11.74 18.77
N ALA A 29 -6.75 10.82 19.59
CA ALA A 29 -6.62 9.41 19.23
C ALA A 29 -7.98 8.74 18.94
N LEU A 30 -9.02 9.06 19.71
CA LEU A 30 -10.39 8.59 19.46
C LEU A 30 -10.94 9.16 18.15
N CYS A 31 -10.66 10.42 17.82
CA CYS A 31 -11.04 11.00 16.53
C CYS A 31 -10.34 10.31 15.35
N TRP A 32 -9.03 10.03 15.46
CA TRP A 32 -8.29 9.25 14.46
C TRP A 32 -8.90 7.87 14.24
N SER A 33 -9.11 7.12 15.33
CA SER A 33 -9.67 5.77 15.28
C SER A 33 -11.08 5.77 14.68
N ALA A 34 -11.95 6.67 15.13
CA ALA A 34 -13.33 6.75 14.66
C ALA A 34 -13.43 7.13 13.18
N THR A 35 -12.65 8.10 12.71
CA THR A 35 -12.68 8.53 11.30
C THR A 35 -12.09 7.47 10.37
N TRP A 36 -11.05 6.75 10.80
CA TRP A 36 -10.55 5.59 10.08
C TRP A 36 -11.60 4.48 9.99
N ASP A 37 -12.28 4.16 11.10
CA ASP A 37 -13.35 3.17 11.13
C ASP A 37 -14.51 3.57 10.21
N MET A 38 -14.91 4.84 10.20
CA MET A 38 -15.97 5.35 9.32
C MET A 38 -15.58 5.25 7.85
N LEU A 39 -14.33 5.59 7.47
CA LEU A 39 -13.84 5.39 6.10
C LEU A 39 -13.90 3.91 5.72
N ARG A 40 -13.35 3.05 6.58
CA ARG A 40 -13.29 1.61 6.36
C ARG A 40 -14.69 0.98 6.23
N ASP A 41 -15.68 1.49 6.96
CA ASP A 41 -17.05 0.97 6.93
C ASP A 41 -17.92 1.63 5.84
N GLY A 42 -17.37 2.54 5.03
CA GLY A 42 -18.09 3.22 3.94
C GLY A 42 -19.08 4.30 4.42
N GLU A 43 -18.73 4.99 5.48
CA GLU A 43 -19.50 6.10 6.06
C GLU A 43 -18.81 7.47 5.88
N LEU A 44 -17.52 7.45 5.51
CA LEU A 44 -16.70 8.61 5.16
C LEU A 44 -15.98 8.31 3.84
N SER A 45 -15.90 9.27 2.91
CA SER A 45 -15.17 9.08 1.65
C SER A 45 -13.66 9.18 1.82
N ALA A 46 -12.88 8.55 0.93
CA ALA A 46 -11.43 8.73 0.90
C ALA A 46 -11.07 10.19 0.56
N SER A 47 -11.85 10.82 -0.31
CA SER A 47 -11.73 12.21 -0.74
C SER A 47 -11.95 13.22 0.40
N GLU A 48 -12.70 12.87 1.44
CA GLU A 48 -12.84 13.67 2.66
C GLU A 48 -11.80 13.30 3.74
N TYR A 49 -11.54 12.00 3.91
CA TYR A 49 -10.62 11.50 4.94
C TYR A 49 -9.18 11.97 4.69
N VAL A 50 -8.70 11.92 3.45
CA VAL A 50 -7.30 12.21 3.13
C VAL A 50 -6.90 13.66 3.45
N PRO A 51 -7.63 14.70 3.01
CA PRO A 51 -7.31 16.08 3.39
C PRO A 51 -7.34 16.31 4.91
N MET A 52 -8.32 15.71 5.61
CA MET A 52 -8.39 15.77 7.07
C MET A 52 -7.16 15.13 7.70
N ALA A 53 -6.77 13.93 7.25
CA ALA A 53 -5.66 13.20 7.81
C ALA A 53 -4.33 13.94 7.59
N VAL A 54 -4.07 14.42 6.37
CA VAL A 54 -2.90 15.25 6.06
C VAL A 54 -2.87 16.51 6.94
N THR A 55 -4.00 17.19 7.12
CA THR A 55 -4.08 18.39 7.97
C THR A 55 -3.84 18.04 9.44
N GLY A 56 -4.43 16.96 9.95
CA GLY A 56 -4.26 16.52 11.34
C GLY A 56 -2.81 16.15 11.67
N LEU A 57 -2.08 15.58 10.72
CA LEU A 57 -0.67 15.22 10.87
C LEU A 57 0.23 16.43 11.15
N SER A 58 -0.13 17.64 10.71
CA SER A 58 0.67 18.86 10.96
C SER A 58 0.83 19.22 12.44
N THR A 59 -0.06 18.71 13.29
CA THR A 59 -0.06 18.98 14.73
C THR A 59 0.16 17.74 15.58
N GLU A 60 0.22 16.56 14.97
CA GLU A 60 0.42 15.31 15.71
C GLU A 60 1.88 15.18 16.15
N LYS A 61 2.07 14.82 17.42
CA LYS A 61 3.39 14.73 18.05
C LYS A 61 3.82 13.29 18.31
N ASP A 62 2.85 12.37 18.34
CA ASP A 62 3.12 10.95 18.53
C ASP A 62 3.52 10.28 17.20
N VAL A 63 4.78 9.84 17.10
CA VAL A 63 5.32 9.20 15.89
C VAL A 63 4.60 7.89 15.53
N SER A 64 4.05 7.18 16.51
CA SER A 64 3.31 5.94 16.26
C SER A 64 1.96 6.25 15.62
N VAL A 65 1.27 7.29 16.10
CA VAL A 65 0.04 7.80 15.48
C VAL A 65 0.32 8.29 14.06
N VAL A 66 1.38 9.09 13.87
CA VAL A 66 1.79 9.56 12.54
C VAL A 66 2.05 8.37 11.60
N SER A 67 2.90 7.43 12.01
CA SER A 67 3.25 6.26 11.18
C SER A 67 2.03 5.43 10.81
N MET A 68 1.12 5.20 11.77
CA MET A 68 -0.15 4.50 11.53
C MET A 68 -1.03 5.26 10.52
N THR A 69 -1.20 6.57 10.69
CA THR A 69 -1.99 7.40 9.78
C THR A 69 -1.39 7.42 8.38
N LEU A 70 -0.07 7.50 8.23
CA LEU A 70 0.60 7.44 6.92
C LEU A 70 0.35 6.08 6.21
N MET A 71 0.33 4.96 6.96
CA MET A 71 -0.07 3.66 6.42
C MET A 71 -1.55 3.61 6.02
N GLN A 72 -2.43 4.21 6.83
CA GLN A 72 -3.86 4.32 6.54
C GLN A 72 -4.13 5.14 5.29
N LEU A 73 -3.39 6.22 5.04
CA LEU A 73 -3.44 6.96 3.78
C LEU A 73 -3.18 6.05 2.57
N GLY A 74 -2.28 5.06 2.70
CA GLY A 74 -1.97 4.12 1.62
C GLY A 74 -3.17 3.26 1.26
N THR A 75 -3.86 2.75 2.28
CA THR A 75 -5.11 2.00 2.09
C THR A 75 -6.23 2.91 1.57
N ALA A 76 -6.36 4.12 2.12
CA ALA A 76 -7.38 5.09 1.72
C ALA A 76 -7.27 5.41 0.22
N VAL A 77 -6.07 5.71 -0.26
CA VAL A 77 -5.82 5.99 -1.68
C VAL A 77 -5.98 4.72 -2.51
N GLU A 78 -5.25 3.65 -2.19
CA GLU A 78 -5.10 2.55 -3.14
C GLU A 78 -6.26 1.54 -3.12
N LEU A 79 -7.07 1.50 -2.06
CA LEU A 79 -8.19 0.57 -1.95
C LEU A 79 -9.54 1.27 -1.83
N TYR A 80 -9.62 2.42 -1.15
CA TYR A 80 -10.91 3.05 -0.82
C TYR A 80 -11.30 4.23 -1.71
N ALA A 81 -10.34 4.91 -2.33
CA ALA A 81 -10.64 5.91 -3.35
C ALA A 81 -11.13 5.22 -4.63
N CYS A 82 -12.21 5.75 -5.21
CA CYS A 82 -12.74 5.26 -6.48
C CYS A 82 -11.76 5.59 -7.63
N ASN A 83 -11.93 4.96 -8.79
CA ASN A 83 -10.97 5.08 -9.86
C ASN A 83 -10.80 6.53 -10.37
N GLU A 84 -11.91 7.26 -10.42
CA GLU A 84 -12.00 8.63 -10.91
C GLU A 84 -11.28 9.62 -9.97
N ASN A 85 -11.27 9.34 -8.66
CA ASN A 85 -10.73 10.24 -7.64
C ASN A 85 -9.31 9.85 -7.17
N ARG A 86 -8.90 8.59 -7.35
CA ARG A 86 -7.68 8.03 -6.76
C ARG A 86 -6.41 8.83 -7.04
N ASP A 87 -6.18 9.21 -8.30
CA ASP A 87 -4.94 9.90 -8.67
C ASP A 87 -4.89 11.32 -8.07
N LYS A 88 -6.04 12.02 -8.06
CA LYS A 88 -6.18 13.32 -7.39
C LYS A 88 -5.91 13.21 -5.89
N VAL A 89 -6.49 12.21 -5.23
CA VAL A 89 -6.28 11.99 -3.79
C VAL A 89 -4.83 11.58 -3.50
N ARG A 90 -4.21 10.76 -4.35
CA ARG A 90 -2.78 10.42 -4.27
C ARG A 90 -1.89 11.66 -4.33
N GLU A 91 -2.14 12.53 -5.30
CA GLU A 91 -1.38 13.77 -5.47
C GLU A 91 -1.56 14.71 -4.26
N GLN A 92 -2.76 14.78 -3.69
CA GLN A 92 -3.02 15.54 -2.45
C GLN A 92 -2.19 15.01 -1.28
N VAL A 93 -2.09 13.69 -1.10
CA VAL A 93 -1.21 13.11 -0.07
C VAL A 93 0.25 13.50 -0.31
N ALA A 94 0.75 13.30 -1.54
CA ALA A 94 2.14 13.61 -1.86
C ALA A 94 2.48 15.08 -1.61
N ASN A 95 1.65 16.01 -2.08
CA ASN A 95 1.87 17.45 -1.87
C ASN A 95 1.75 17.84 -0.39
N GLY A 96 0.78 17.30 0.33
CA GLY A 96 0.58 17.58 1.75
C GLY A 96 1.73 17.06 2.62
N VAL A 97 2.18 15.83 2.37
CA VAL A 97 3.30 15.22 3.08
C VAL A 97 4.62 15.91 2.73
N GLU A 98 4.79 16.45 1.52
CA GLU A 98 5.95 17.28 1.18
C GLU A 98 6.03 18.54 2.04
N ILE A 99 4.90 19.22 2.27
CA ILE A 99 4.84 20.38 3.18
C ILE A 99 5.23 19.96 4.61
N LEU A 100 4.74 18.81 5.08
CA LEU A 100 5.11 18.28 6.41
C LEU A 100 6.59 17.91 6.49
N LEU A 101 7.15 17.37 5.42
CA LEU A 101 8.58 17.07 5.31
C LEU A 101 9.44 18.33 5.40
N GLU A 102 9.03 19.41 4.75
CA GLU A 102 9.73 20.70 4.78
C GLU A 102 9.64 21.40 6.15
N GLN A 103 8.58 21.13 6.92
CA GLN A 103 8.37 21.67 8.26
C GLN A 103 8.97 20.82 9.38
N ALA A 104 9.32 19.57 9.10
CA ALA A 104 9.90 18.68 10.08
C ALA A 104 11.30 19.17 10.51
N ALA A 105 11.62 19.00 11.80
CA ALA A 105 12.95 19.28 12.28
C ALA A 105 13.98 18.39 11.57
N GLU A 106 15.08 18.99 11.12
CA GLU A 106 16.19 18.27 10.47
C GLU A 106 16.68 17.11 11.33
N GLY A 107 16.84 15.93 10.73
CA GLY A 107 17.31 14.71 11.41
C GLY A 107 16.29 14.05 12.34
N SER A 108 15.04 14.52 12.37
CA SER A 108 14.00 13.93 13.21
C SER A 108 13.37 12.67 12.59
N ASP A 109 12.83 11.80 13.45
CA ASP A 109 12.03 10.65 13.02
C ASP A 109 10.85 11.05 12.14
N MET A 110 10.23 12.20 12.40
CA MET A 110 9.16 12.75 11.57
C MET A 110 9.65 13.06 10.15
N GLN A 111 10.84 13.67 10.01
CA GLN A 111 11.44 13.93 8.70
C GLN A 111 11.63 12.62 7.90
N LEU A 112 12.11 11.56 8.56
CA LEU A 112 12.25 10.24 7.94
C LEU A 112 10.89 9.65 7.50
N GLN A 113 9.88 9.68 8.38
CA GLN A 113 8.55 9.14 8.06
C GLN A 113 7.89 9.90 6.91
N TYR A 114 7.97 11.23 6.88
CA TYR A 114 7.42 12.04 5.80
C TYR A 114 8.18 11.84 4.49
N ALA A 115 9.51 11.68 4.50
CA ALA A 115 10.29 11.38 3.30
C ALA A 115 9.89 10.02 2.68
N ARG A 116 9.74 8.99 3.53
CA ARG A 116 9.26 7.66 3.10
C ARG A 116 7.86 7.74 2.50
N CYS A 117 6.95 8.41 3.19
CA CYS A 117 5.57 8.55 2.74
C CYS A 117 5.48 9.34 1.43
N PHE A 118 6.16 10.48 1.33
CA PHE A 118 6.24 11.27 0.10
C PHE A 118 6.66 10.41 -1.10
N ALA A 119 7.73 9.62 -0.94
CA ALA A 119 8.21 8.75 -2.01
C ALA A 119 7.17 7.69 -2.44
N SER A 120 6.40 7.15 -1.49
CA SER A 120 5.35 6.17 -1.77
C SER A 120 4.18 6.75 -2.57
N PHE A 121 3.82 8.02 -2.37
CA PHE A 121 2.69 8.66 -3.05
C PHE A 121 3.08 9.54 -4.24
N ALA A 122 4.37 9.82 -4.44
CA ALA A 122 4.86 10.60 -5.58
C ALA A 122 4.27 10.07 -6.90
N PHE A 123 3.77 10.98 -7.72
CA PHE A 123 3.02 10.66 -8.93
C PHE A 123 3.47 11.50 -10.13
N SER A 124 3.87 12.75 -9.92
CA SER A 124 4.33 13.65 -10.99
C SER A 124 5.83 13.59 -11.21
N ASP A 125 6.29 14.00 -12.40
CA ASP A 125 7.74 14.07 -12.71
C ASP A 125 8.51 15.01 -11.79
N ARG A 126 7.88 16.09 -11.30
CA ARG A 126 8.45 16.95 -10.26
C ARG A 126 8.73 16.14 -8.98
N GLN A 127 7.74 15.37 -8.52
CA GLN A 127 7.87 14.57 -7.30
C GLN A 127 8.87 13.41 -7.48
N HIS A 128 8.92 12.80 -8.66
CA HIS A 128 9.96 11.80 -8.99
C HIS A 128 11.37 12.40 -8.93
N SER A 129 11.54 13.63 -9.44
CA SER A 129 12.80 14.36 -9.35
C SER A 129 13.16 14.68 -7.90
N ARG A 130 12.17 15.04 -7.09
CA ARG A 130 12.35 15.26 -5.65
C ARG A 130 12.80 14.01 -4.90
N ILE A 131 12.29 12.83 -5.25
CA ILE A 131 12.81 11.56 -4.69
C ILE A 131 14.30 11.39 -5.04
N LYS A 132 14.70 11.68 -6.28
CA LYS A 132 16.11 11.61 -6.70
C LYS A 132 16.98 12.60 -5.93
N ASP A 133 16.50 13.82 -5.71
CA ASP A 133 17.21 14.81 -4.88
C ASP A 133 17.42 14.31 -3.45
N MET A 134 16.38 13.72 -2.84
CA MET A 134 16.51 13.12 -1.51
C MET A 134 17.48 11.94 -1.51
N LEU A 135 17.40 11.05 -2.51
CA LEU A 135 18.30 9.92 -2.71
C LEU A 135 19.77 10.35 -2.84
N ASP A 136 20.02 11.48 -3.50
CA ASP A 136 21.34 12.10 -3.67
C ASP A 136 21.81 12.86 -2.42
N GLY A 137 21.03 12.84 -1.32
CA GLY A 137 21.37 13.51 -0.07
C GLY A 137 21.19 15.02 -0.09
N ARG A 138 20.36 15.57 -0.99
CA ARG A 138 20.14 17.03 -1.12
C ARG A 138 19.10 17.59 -0.15
N LEU A 139 18.50 16.76 0.71
CA LEU A 139 17.62 17.21 1.78
C LEU A 139 18.41 17.31 3.10
N PRO A 140 18.61 18.52 3.66
CA PRO A 140 19.31 18.68 4.94
C PRO A 140 18.70 17.85 6.07
N GLY A 141 19.55 17.25 6.90
CA GLY A 141 19.14 16.43 8.04
C GLY A 141 18.70 15.00 7.71
N LEU A 142 18.25 14.73 6.47
CA LEU A 142 17.79 13.39 6.11
C LEU A 142 18.99 12.45 5.88
N VAL A 143 19.19 11.52 6.80
CA VAL A 143 20.18 10.45 6.64
C VAL A 143 19.60 9.36 5.73
N VAL A 144 20.20 9.19 4.55
CA VAL A 144 19.84 8.14 3.59
C VAL A 144 20.66 6.88 3.87
N ASP A 145 20.19 6.09 4.82
CA ASP A 145 20.71 4.75 5.08
C ASP A 145 20.32 3.75 3.96
N ALA A 146 20.81 2.51 4.06
CA ALA A 146 20.55 1.47 3.06
C ALA A 146 19.05 1.22 2.86
N ASP A 147 18.27 1.15 3.94
CA ASP A 147 16.83 0.88 3.89
C ASP A 147 16.05 2.02 3.24
N LEU A 148 16.41 3.28 3.51
CA LEU A 148 15.79 4.44 2.86
C LEU A 148 16.21 4.54 1.39
N ARG A 149 17.48 4.24 1.08
CA ARG A 149 18.01 4.23 -0.30
C ARG A 149 17.23 3.23 -1.16
N TRP A 150 17.05 2.02 -0.66
CA TRP A 150 16.25 0.98 -1.31
C TRP A 150 14.77 1.34 -1.40
N HIS A 151 14.20 2.02 -0.40
CA HIS A 151 12.82 2.52 -0.48
C HIS A 151 12.64 3.47 -1.66
N PHE A 152 13.52 4.46 -1.80
CA PHE A 152 13.49 5.39 -2.93
C PHE A 152 13.69 4.70 -4.28
N ILE A 153 14.63 3.74 -4.36
CA ILE A 153 14.84 2.94 -5.58
C ILE A 153 13.60 2.15 -5.93
N ASN A 154 12.97 1.46 -4.98
CA ASN A 154 11.76 0.68 -5.22
C ASN A 154 10.62 1.57 -5.72
N CYS A 155 10.41 2.74 -5.09
CA CYS A 155 9.42 3.72 -5.55
C CYS A 155 9.69 4.18 -6.99
N LEU A 156 10.95 4.47 -7.35
CA LEU A 156 11.32 4.92 -8.69
C LEU A 156 11.29 3.80 -9.73
N ALA A 157 11.69 2.58 -9.37
CA ALA A 157 11.64 1.39 -10.22
C ALA A 157 10.18 1.04 -10.58
N GLU A 158 9.27 1.06 -9.60
CA GLU A 158 7.83 0.88 -9.79
C GLU A 158 7.25 1.81 -10.87
N ARG A 159 7.78 3.02 -10.95
CA ARG A 159 7.32 4.08 -11.85
C ARG A 159 8.12 4.12 -13.15
N GLY A 160 8.98 3.13 -13.39
CA GLY A 160 9.84 3.04 -14.58
C GLY A 160 10.88 4.15 -14.67
N LYS A 161 11.17 4.84 -13.55
CA LYS A 161 12.16 5.92 -13.50
C LYS A 161 13.57 5.41 -13.23
N PHE A 162 13.69 4.18 -12.72
CA PHE A 162 14.93 3.41 -12.61
C PHE A 162 14.80 2.07 -13.31
N SER A 163 15.90 1.64 -13.92
CA SER A 163 16.02 0.40 -14.68
C SER A 163 16.75 -0.67 -13.86
N THR A 164 16.87 -1.88 -14.42
CA THR A 164 17.60 -2.99 -13.79
C THR A 164 19.05 -2.63 -13.50
N GLU A 165 19.71 -1.85 -14.36
CA GLU A 165 21.11 -1.44 -14.17
C GLU A 165 21.30 -0.60 -12.89
N VAL A 166 20.31 0.26 -12.56
CA VAL A 166 20.35 1.04 -11.31
C VAL A 166 20.14 0.13 -10.10
N ILE A 167 19.26 -0.88 -10.22
CA ILE A 167 19.01 -1.87 -9.17
C ILE A 167 20.24 -2.73 -8.93
N ASP A 168 20.91 -3.17 -9.99
CA ASP A 168 22.12 -4.00 -9.92
C ASP A 168 23.29 -3.22 -9.31
N ALA A 169 23.49 -1.95 -9.72
CA ALA A 169 24.51 -1.09 -9.13
C ALA A 169 24.26 -0.80 -7.64
N GLU A 170 23.01 -0.69 -7.20
CA GLU A 170 22.70 -0.63 -5.78
C GLU A 170 23.02 -1.95 -5.08
N LEU A 171 22.63 -3.09 -5.66
CA LEU A 171 22.89 -4.40 -5.05
C LEU A 171 24.39 -4.68 -4.89
N GLU A 172 25.23 -4.19 -5.81
CA GLU A 172 26.68 -4.24 -5.65
C GLU A 172 27.16 -3.40 -4.44
N ARG A 173 26.51 -2.26 -4.19
CA ARG A 173 26.81 -1.40 -3.03
C ARG A 173 26.30 -2.02 -1.72
N ASP A 174 25.13 -2.64 -1.74
CA ASP A 174 24.50 -3.30 -0.60
C ASP A 174 24.29 -4.80 -0.86
N ASN A 175 25.39 -5.56 -0.81
CA ASN A 175 25.36 -7.01 -0.99
C ASN A 175 24.99 -7.76 0.30
N THR A 176 24.02 -7.23 1.06
CA THR A 176 23.47 -7.87 2.27
C THR A 176 22.22 -8.68 1.94
N ALA A 177 21.78 -9.55 2.85
CA ALA A 177 20.52 -10.28 2.68
C ALA A 177 19.30 -9.34 2.46
N SER A 178 19.28 -8.21 3.16
CA SER A 178 18.27 -7.16 2.96
C SER A 178 18.40 -6.52 1.57
N GLY A 179 19.61 -6.22 1.11
CA GLY A 179 19.84 -5.71 -0.24
C GLY A 179 19.34 -6.64 -1.34
N HIS A 180 19.60 -7.96 -1.23
CA HIS A 180 19.03 -8.96 -2.16
C HIS A 180 17.50 -8.98 -2.15
N LYS A 181 16.89 -8.85 -0.97
CA LYS A 181 15.43 -8.76 -0.80
C LYS A 181 14.87 -7.51 -1.49
N TYR A 182 15.49 -6.35 -1.27
CA TYR A 182 15.05 -5.10 -1.88
C TYR A 182 15.26 -5.09 -3.40
N ALA A 183 16.34 -5.69 -3.90
CA ALA A 183 16.58 -5.86 -5.33
C ALA A 183 15.53 -6.76 -5.98
N ALA A 184 15.14 -7.87 -5.33
CA ALA A 184 14.07 -8.74 -5.82
C ALA A 184 12.73 -8.00 -5.92
N SER A 185 12.38 -7.24 -4.88
CA SER A 185 11.18 -6.38 -4.89
C SER A 185 11.22 -5.35 -6.02
N ALA A 186 12.36 -4.68 -6.21
CA ALA A 186 12.52 -3.64 -7.23
C ALA A 186 12.41 -4.22 -8.66
N ARG A 187 13.03 -5.38 -8.91
CA ARG A 187 12.94 -6.07 -10.20
C ARG A 187 11.52 -6.52 -10.52
N ALA A 188 10.81 -7.10 -9.55
CA ALA A 188 9.41 -7.50 -9.70
C ALA A 188 8.47 -6.29 -9.85
N ALA A 189 8.86 -5.14 -9.28
CA ALA A 189 8.15 -3.89 -9.38
C ALA A 189 8.37 -3.14 -10.69
N LEU A 190 9.31 -3.52 -11.58
CA LEU A 190 9.45 -2.83 -12.86
C LEU A 190 8.11 -2.89 -13.65
N PRO A 191 7.63 -1.76 -14.24
CA PRO A 191 6.32 -1.67 -14.88
C PRO A 191 6.34 -2.27 -16.29
N THR A 192 6.74 -3.54 -16.40
CA THR A 192 6.81 -4.26 -17.67
C THR A 192 6.11 -5.61 -17.55
N VAL A 193 5.52 -6.09 -18.65
CA VAL A 193 4.92 -7.43 -18.71
C VAL A 193 5.96 -8.50 -18.38
N ALA A 194 7.19 -8.36 -18.89
CA ALA A 194 8.27 -9.31 -18.63
C ALA A 194 8.62 -9.43 -17.14
N ALA A 195 8.65 -8.32 -16.40
CA ALA A 195 8.90 -8.34 -14.97
C ALA A 195 7.77 -9.05 -14.20
N LYS A 196 6.49 -8.84 -14.60
CA LYS A 196 5.35 -9.53 -13.99
C LYS A 196 5.35 -11.02 -14.28
N GLU A 197 5.64 -11.42 -15.50
CA GLU A 197 5.71 -12.83 -15.87
C GLU A 197 6.84 -13.55 -15.12
N ARG A 198 8.01 -12.92 -15.02
CA ARG A 198 9.12 -13.46 -14.22
C ARG A 198 8.74 -13.59 -12.75
N ALA A 199 8.26 -12.50 -12.12
CA ALA A 199 7.92 -12.52 -10.69
C ALA A 199 6.84 -13.55 -10.36
N TRP A 200 5.83 -13.70 -11.23
CA TRP A 200 4.79 -14.73 -11.12
C TRP A 200 5.37 -16.14 -11.22
N SER A 201 6.18 -16.40 -12.25
CA SER A 201 6.80 -17.70 -12.50
C SER A 201 7.72 -18.11 -11.35
N ASP A 202 8.60 -17.22 -10.92
CA ASP A 202 9.58 -17.49 -9.86
C ASP A 202 8.89 -17.79 -8.53
N ALA A 203 7.84 -17.02 -8.20
CA ALA A 203 7.08 -17.22 -6.97
C ALA A 203 6.26 -18.53 -6.97
N ILE A 204 5.61 -18.88 -8.07
CA ILE A 204 4.85 -20.14 -8.19
C ILE A 204 5.76 -21.36 -8.32
N GLY A 205 6.95 -21.22 -8.90
CA GLY A 205 7.93 -22.30 -9.02
C GLY A 205 8.44 -22.82 -7.68
N GLY A 206 8.44 -22.00 -6.63
CA GLY A 206 8.79 -22.40 -5.27
C GLY A 206 10.29 -22.64 -5.03
N GLU A 207 11.16 -22.14 -5.93
CA GLU A 207 12.62 -22.28 -5.83
C GLU A 207 13.29 -21.12 -5.08
N LEU A 208 12.56 -20.03 -4.84
CA LEU A 208 13.04 -18.87 -4.10
C LEU A 208 13.16 -19.18 -2.60
N SER A 209 14.14 -18.57 -1.93
CA SER A 209 14.15 -18.54 -0.46
C SER A 209 12.96 -17.71 0.04
N ASN A 210 12.43 -18.05 1.23
CA ASN A 210 11.20 -17.44 1.76
C ASN A 210 11.24 -15.89 1.74
N HIS A 211 12.33 -15.27 2.19
CA HIS A 211 12.41 -13.80 2.22
C HIS A 211 12.47 -13.16 0.82
N ILE A 212 13.02 -13.85 -0.18
CA ILE A 212 13.04 -13.40 -1.57
C ILE A 212 11.67 -13.62 -2.21
N HIS A 213 10.99 -14.71 -1.85
CA HIS A 213 9.64 -15.02 -2.27
C HIS A 213 8.64 -13.94 -1.83
N ASP A 214 8.64 -13.57 -0.54
CA ASP A 214 7.81 -12.48 0.00
C ASP A 214 8.06 -11.15 -0.74
N ALA A 215 9.33 -10.80 -0.96
CA ALA A 215 9.70 -9.56 -1.63
C ALA A 215 9.31 -9.55 -3.11
N THR A 216 9.43 -10.69 -3.79
CA THR A 216 9.03 -10.85 -5.19
C THR A 216 7.53 -10.65 -5.35
N ILE A 217 6.73 -11.25 -4.45
CA ILE A 217 5.27 -11.07 -4.44
C ILE A 217 4.88 -9.62 -4.12
N ALA A 218 5.53 -8.99 -3.13
CA ALA A 218 5.31 -7.58 -2.81
C ALA A 218 5.69 -6.64 -3.96
N GLY A 219 6.75 -6.96 -4.71
CA GLY A 219 7.15 -6.24 -5.93
C GLY A 219 6.22 -6.50 -7.10
N PHE A 220 5.59 -7.67 -7.20
CA PHE A 220 4.58 -7.94 -8.22
C PHE A 220 3.31 -7.10 -7.98
N ASN A 221 2.80 -7.10 -6.75
CA ASN A 221 1.53 -6.43 -6.39
C ASN A 221 1.73 -4.95 -6.06
N ARG A 222 2.07 -4.18 -7.08
CA ARG A 222 2.17 -2.72 -6.97
C ARG A 222 0.85 -2.07 -7.37
N PRO A 223 0.30 -1.16 -6.53
CA PRO A 223 -1.00 -0.56 -6.82
C PRO A 223 -0.97 0.27 -8.11
N LEU A 224 0.15 0.94 -8.43
CA LEU A 224 0.27 1.73 -9.67
C LEU A 224 0.22 0.88 -10.95
N GLN A 225 0.20 -0.45 -10.84
CA GLN A 225 0.34 -1.38 -11.96
C GLN A 225 -0.88 -2.29 -12.13
N ARG A 226 -2.06 -1.77 -11.76
CA ARG A 226 -3.36 -2.44 -11.94
C ARG A 226 -3.55 -2.97 -13.36
N ASP A 227 -3.18 -2.21 -14.39
CA ASP A 227 -3.35 -2.67 -15.77
C ASP A 227 -2.49 -3.88 -16.11
N LEU A 228 -1.26 -3.94 -15.60
CA LEU A 228 -0.35 -5.07 -15.82
C LEU A 228 -0.78 -6.33 -15.06
N THR A 229 -1.35 -6.17 -13.86
CA THR A 229 -1.76 -7.31 -13.02
C THR A 229 -3.16 -7.84 -13.36
N LYS A 230 -3.94 -7.12 -14.17
CA LYS A 230 -5.31 -7.53 -14.54
C LYS A 230 -5.38 -8.93 -15.17
N SER A 231 -4.41 -9.27 -16.02
CA SER A 231 -4.35 -10.59 -16.69
C SER A 231 -4.07 -11.77 -15.75
N TYR A 232 -3.68 -11.51 -14.50
CA TYR A 232 -3.36 -12.52 -13.50
C TYR A 232 -4.54 -12.87 -12.59
N ILE A 233 -5.68 -12.18 -12.70
CA ILE A 233 -6.89 -12.49 -11.91
C ILE A 233 -7.29 -13.96 -12.12
N ASP A 234 -7.39 -14.40 -13.37
CA ASP A 234 -7.75 -15.79 -13.69
C ASP A 234 -6.66 -16.77 -13.26
N ARG A 235 -5.41 -16.46 -13.60
CA ARG A 235 -4.25 -17.29 -13.25
C ARG A 235 -4.14 -17.52 -11.75
N TYR A 236 -4.48 -16.52 -10.93
CA TYR A 236 -4.55 -16.63 -9.48
C TYR A 236 -5.53 -17.72 -9.06
N PHE A 237 -6.81 -17.61 -9.41
CA PHE A 237 -7.82 -18.59 -8.99
C PHE A 237 -7.56 -20.00 -9.54
N GLU A 238 -7.05 -20.11 -10.77
CA GLU A 238 -6.67 -21.38 -11.39
C GLU A 238 -5.50 -22.06 -10.67
N SER A 239 -4.57 -21.28 -10.12
CA SER A 239 -3.36 -21.80 -9.46
C SER A 239 -3.58 -22.31 -8.03
N LEU A 240 -4.62 -21.84 -7.33
CA LEU A 240 -4.74 -21.98 -5.86
C LEU A 240 -4.63 -23.43 -5.35
N LEU A 241 -5.35 -24.36 -5.98
CA LEU A 241 -5.33 -25.77 -5.56
C LEU A 241 -3.95 -26.40 -5.82
N SER A 242 -3.39 -26.19 -7.02
CA SER A 242 -2.07 -26.74 -7.37
C SER A 242 -0.97 -26.18 -6.48
N VAL A 243 -1.00 -24.88 -6.17
CA VAL A 243 -0.03 -24.25 -5.26
C VAL A 243 -0.12 -24.88 -3.88
N TRP A 244 -1.33 -25.04 -3.37
CA TRP A 244 -1.56 -25.58 -2.03
C TRP A 244 -1.19 -27.06 -1.89
N GLU A 245 -1.35 -27.84 -2.96
CA GLU A 245 -0.99 -29.26 -2.99
C GLU A 245 0.52 -29.49 -3.13
N LYS A 246 1.22 -28.64 -3.89
CA LYS A 246 2.61 -28.88 -4.29
C LYS A 246 3.64 -28.18 -3.40
N LEU A 247 3.30 -27.03 -2.83
CA LEU A 247 4.24 -26.23 -2.06
C LEU A 247 4.08 -26.45 -0.56
N SER A 248 5.09 -26.03 0.20
CA SER A 248 4.98 -25.98 1.66
C SER A 248 3.86 -25.03 2.09
N TYR A 249 3.29 -25.26 3.27
CA TYR A 249 2.25 -24.39 3.82
C TYR A 249 2.66 -22.92 3.84
N GLU A 250 3.91 -22.64 4.23
CA GLU A 250 4.45 -21.27 4.28
C GLU A 250 4.37 -20.61 2.90
N LEU A 251 4.99 -21.20 1.88
CA LEU A 251 5.02 -20.65 0.53
C LEU A 251 3.61 -20.55 -0.09
N ALA A 252 2.79 -21.58 0.11
CA ALA A 252 1.42 -21.58 -0.37
C ALA A 252 0.59 -20.46 0.29
N SER A 253 0.73 -20.25 1.61
CA SER A 253 0.01 -19.20 2.32
C SER A 253 0.43 -17.79 1.86
N THR A 254 1.73 -17.58 1.63
CA THR A 254 2.27 -16.33 1.07
C THR A 254 1.76 -16.10 -0.36
N ILE A 255 1.71 -17.13 -1.22
CA ILE A 255 1.15 -17.01 -2.58
C ILE A 255 -0.34 -16.65 -2.53
N VAL A 256 -1.12 -17.39 -1.75
CA VAL A 256 -2.58 -17.20 -1.68
C VAL A 256 -2.92 -15.80 -1.20
N THR A 257 -2.29 -15.36 -0.11
CA THR A 257 -2.57 -14.04 0.46
C THR A 257 -1.95 -12.92 -0.37
N GLY A 258 -0.70 -13.11 -0.79
CA GLY A 258 0.08 -12.10 -1.46
C GLY A 258 -0.35 -11.86 -2.90
N PHE A 259 -0.67 -12.88 -3.69
CA PHE A 259 -1.15 -12.73 -5.08
C PHE A 259 -2.67 -12.52 -5.21
N TYR A 260 -3.42 -12.47 -4.11
CA TYR A 260 -4.83 -12.07 -4.21
C TYR A 260 -4.91 -10.71 -4.91
N PRO A 261 -5.76 -10.55 -5.95
CA PRO A 261 -5.81 -9.32 -6.76
C PRO A 261 -6.52 -8.17 -6.03
N ALA A 262 -6.05 -7.80 -4.84
CA ALA A 262 -6.67 -6.84 -3.93
C ALA A 262 -6.84 -5.44 -4.54
N TYR A 263 -5.92 -5.02 -5.42
CA TYR A 263 -5.98 -3.72 -6.09
C TYR A 263 -6.95 -3.68 -7.29
N GLN A 264 -7.46 -4.83 -7.72
CA GLN A 264 -8.52 -4.96 -8.72
C GLN A 264 -9.89 -4.88 -8.03
N VAL A 265 -10.16 -3.75 -7.38
CA VAL A 265 -11.39 -3.52 -6.61
C VAL A 265 -12.57 -3.35 -7.57
N ASN A 266 -13.16 -4.48 -7.97
CA ASN A 266 -14.30 -4.53 -8.88
C ASN A 266 -15.19 -5.75 -8.57
N GLU A 267 -16.42 -5.73 -9.08
CA GLU A 267 -17.39 -6.82 -8.89
C GLU A 267 -16.92 -8.14 -9.55
N GLU A 268 -16.06 -8.09 -10.57
CA GLU A 268 -15.52 -9.29 -11.22
C GLU A 268 -14.68 -10.14 -10.25
N VAL A 269 -13.72 -9.53 -9.55
CA VAL A 269 -12.88 -10.26 -8.58
C VAL A 269 -13.69 -10.75 -7.40
N LEU A 270 -14.67 -9.98 -6.94
CA LEU A 270 -15.59 -10.41 -5.89
C LEU A 270 -16.36 -11.68 -6.31
N ASN A 271 -16.96 -11.65 -7.50
CA ASN A 271 -17.70 -12.78 -8.07
C ASN A 271 -16.80 -14.01 -8.30
N LYS A 272 -15.56 -13.82 -8.75
CA LYS A 272 -14.59 -14.92 -8.91
C LYS A 272 -14.19 -15.52 -7.57
N SER A 273 -14.01 -14.69 -6.54
CA SER A 273 -13.73 -15.16 -5.17
C SER A 273 -14.87 -16.03 -4.65
N GLU A 274 -16.12 -15.58 -4.81
CA GLU A 274 -17.31 -16.33 -4.38
C GLU A 274 -17.52 -17.60 -5.20
N SER A 275 -17.33 -17.53 -6.52
CA SER A 275 -17.45 -18.68 -7.42
C SER A 275 -16.41 -19.73 -7.10
N TRP A 276 -15.17 -19.32 -6.80
CA TRP A 276 -14.13 -20.25 -6.39
C TRP A 276 -14.46 -20.91 -5.05
N LEU A 277 -14.89 -20.14 -4.04
CA LEU A 277 -15.26 -20.66 -2.70
C LEU A 277 -16.44 -21.65 -2.75
N ASN A 278 -17.39 -21.48 -3.66
CA ASN A 278 -18.57 -22.34 -3.81
C ASN A 278 -18.40 -23.45 -4.86
N GLY A 279 -17.40 -23.32 -5.74
CA GLY A 279 -17.13 -24.23 -6.84
C GLY A 279 -15.86 -25.04 -6.61
N ALA A 280 -14.78 -24.72 -7.36
CA ALA A 280 -13.52 -25.45 -7.33
C ALA A 280 -12.90 -25.57 -5.92
N GLY A 281 -13.06 -24.54 -5.09
CA GLY A 281 -12.55 -24.49 -3.73
C GLY A 281 -13.50 -25.04 -2.67
N LYS A 282 -14.68 -25.56 -3.02
CA LYS A 282 -15.73 -25.98 -2.06
C LYS A 282 -15.23 -26.98 -1.01
N ASP A 283 -14.39 -27.93 -1.44
CA ASP A 283 -13.81 -28.99 -0.62
C ASP A 283 -12.30 -28.76 -0.36
N ALA A 284 -11.79 -27.58 -0.69
CA ALA A 284 -10.38 -27.25 -0.45
C ALA A 284 -10.07 -27.19 1.06
N PRO A 285 -8.80 -27.37 1.46
CA PRO A 285 -8.40 -27.29 2.86
C PRO A 285 -8.90 -26.01 3.56
N ALA A 286 -9.33 -26.14 4.81
CA ALA A 286 -9.98 -25.05 5.55
C ALA A 286 -9.14 -23.77 5.62
N ALA A 287 -7.82 -23.90 5.75
CA ALA A 287 -6.90 -22.76 5.78
C ALA A 287 -6.87 -21.99 4.43
N LEU A 288 -6.85 -22.71 3.30
CA LEU A 288 -6.91 -22.09 1.97
C LEU A 288 -8.23 -21.33 1.78
N ARG A 289 -9.35 -21.99 2.11
CA ARG A 289 -10.69 -21.36 2.06
C ARG A 289 -10.75 -20.10 2.92
N ARG A 290 -10.19 -20.14 4.13
CA ARG A 290 -10.12 -18.99 5.04
C ARG A 290 -9.38 -17.82 4.41
N PHE A 291 -8.19 -18.03 3.85
CA PHE A 291 -7.42 -16.95 3.22
C PHE A 291 -8.17 -16.30 2.05
N VAL A 292 -8.83 -17.09 1.20
CA VAL A 292 -9.64 -16.54 0.09
C VAL A 292 -10.86 -15.78 0.64
N SER A 293 -11.52 -16.30 1.67
CA SER A 293 -12.67 -15.65 2.31
C SER A 293 -12.31 -14.31 2.97
N GLU A 294 -11.20 -14.26 3.71
CA GLU A 294 -10.73 -13.03 4.37
C GLU A 294 -10.38 -11.94 3.35
N ASN A 295 -9.71 -12.31 2.26
CA ASN A 295 -9.40 -11.40 1.16
C ASN A 295 -10.65 -10.93 0.42
N ARG A 296 -11.62 -11.84 0.18
CA ARG A 296 -12.93 -11.50 -0.38
C ARG A 296 -13.67 -10.47 0.48
N ASP A 297 -13.64 -10.62 1.80
CA ASP A 297 -14.30 -9.69 2.72
C ASP A 297 -13.62 -8.32 2.75
N ALA A 298 -12.29 -8.29 2.66
CA ALA A 298 -11.53 -7.05 2.49
C ALA A 298 -11.88 -6.34 1.17
N LEU A 299 -12.03 -7.09 0.06
CA LEU A 299 -12.41 -6.56 -1.24
C LEU A 299 -13.84 -6.01 -1.25
N ALA A 300 -14.81 -6.75 -0.68
CA ALA A 300 -16.19 -6.30 -0.57
C ALA A 300 -16.30 -4.97 0.23
N ARG A 301 -15.47 -4.83 1.26
CA ARG A 301 -15.36 -3.59 2.01
C ARG A 301 -14.79 -2.46 1.17
N ALA A 302 -13.72 -2.72 0.43
CA ALA A 302 -13.12 -1.73 -0.47
C ALA A 302 -14.13 -1.24 -1.54
N LEU A 303 -14.93 -2.16 -2.11
CA LEU A 303 -16.01 -1.82 -3.04
C LEU A 303 -17.06 -0.89 -2.40
N ASN A 304 -17.46 -1.16 -1.16
CA ASN A 304 -18.41 -0.29 -0.46
C ASN A 304 -17.82 1.11 -0.21
N ALA A 305 -16.56 1.20 0.21
CA ALA A 305 -15.87 2.47 0.40
C ALA A 305 -15.75 3.25 -0.92
N GLN A 306 -15.40 2.60 -2.03
CA GLN A 306 -15.33 3.26 -3.35
C GLN A 306 -16.70 3.78 -3.83
N LYS A 307 -17.80 3.07 -3.53
CA LYS A 307 -19.17 3.56 -3.84
C LYS A 307 -19.54 4.85 -3.08
N VAL A 308 -18.93 5.08 -1.92
CA VAL A 308 -19.13 6.31 -1.13
C VAL A 308 -18.23 7.42 -1.66
N ASP A 309 -16.97 7.09 -2.00
CA ASP A 309 -16.03 8.03 -2.59
C ASP A 309 -16.46 8.55 -3.97
N ALA A 310 -17.09 7.71 -4.80
CA ALA A 310 -17.59 8.07 -6.13
C ALA A 310 -18.76 9.09 -6.13
N ARG A 311 -19.22 9.53 -4.96
CA ARG A 311 -20.25 10.57 -4.81
C ARG A 311 -19.67 11.99 -4.83
N PHE A 312 -18.35 12.13 -4.86
CA PHE A 312 -17.56 13.37 -4.82
C PHE A 312 -16.79 13.58 -6.12
#